data_AF-A0A0S2CGB9-F1
#
_entry.id   AF-A0A0S2CGB9-F1
#
_cell.length_a   1.000
_cell.length_b   1.000
_cell.length_c   1.000
_cell.angle_alpha   90.00
_cell.angle_beta   90.00
_cell.angle_gamma   90.00
#
_symmetry.space_group_name_H-M   'P 1'
#
loop_
_entity.id
_entity.type
_entity.pdbx_description
1 polymer ?
#
loop_
_entity_poly.entity_id
_entity_poly.type
_entity_poly.pdbx_seq_one_letter_code
_entity_poly.pdbx_strand_id
1 'polypeptide(L)'
;MNSAIERVKNHLAYKLGQTVIEHRHNGGGYLTLFKKLYKIKKQHQKEKQIYQETIKVFPQLKYPNLETCPDYSESLRYKFHLSYMLGEVLIKAGKTWHKGGGFKLKNNIKKVNKEFQIFREIFKEFDQINSSVLKGLIDNKQLFLKEFPRIKNILKIHQDYKAILDNIFHNFNYFIQNFDLIEEWLLSDDFKERYKKENHPYPSLLDPKKLNDENEEINYHNIPAELAWEMNLPLPENYEFVGFFLHTNGEKAMERFLKEVGIALIGAFGYEDGKRYISIFTFLISEACTYNDLKFAIGILDVNCQQYDKFCFLLQNKPILILLRDPIDSLKSFINVRHQKNGFNEIFKIDISNTDFDKINDRIVYVHESNGCFNPDTNQKFPSIDSIKALSDPNHWMLMYNIRRNKTIEFFRFNKIIYIDMMDIVGDKTLFTLEKLSKILNFSAPDKNNKIFYQQLYSPLTILLPCIIKVNNKVKIFVANRFSVKKIQIMENCIDITDKFKEIFHENLIIFCPKDHFDNLINNQTLYNVVLEYINKFLISLKKRINIEKNKEVKVGDVLDYFKKNISVAKSYKDILDEELVYIKQHRPDIVASWTYYQEFEKMCKELDDDIQEKDL
;
A
#
# COMPACT_ATOMS: atom_id res chain seq x y z
N MET A 1 -32.00 -30.42 -7.59
CA MET A 1 -30.66 -30.54 -8.23
C MET A 1 -29.86 -29.29 -7.90
N ASN A 2 -28.93 -29.40 -6.95
CA ASN A 2 -27.99 -28.32 -6.62
C ASN A 2 -26.64 -28.48 -7.37
N SER A 3 -26.59 -29.35 -8.40
CA SER A 3 -25.41 -29.56 -9.25
C SER A 3 -25.49 -28.72 -10.54
N ALA A 4 -24.47 -27.90 -10.78
CA ALA A 4 -24.26 -27.22 -12.05
C ALA A 4 -23.87 -28.19 -13.16
N ILE A 5 -23.09 -29.24 -12.87
CA ILE A 5 -22.69 -30.25 -13.86
C ILE A 5 -23.93 -30.95 -14.45
N GLU A 6 -24.84 -31.43 -13.60
CA GLU A 6 -26.07 -32.08 -14.06
C GLU A 6 -26.91 -31.13 -14.92
N ARG A 7 -26.99 -29.86 -14.53
CA ARG A 7 -27.72 -28.83 -15.27
C ARG A 7 -27.09 -28.56 -16.64
N VAL A 8 -25.77 -28.45 -16.73
CA VAL A 8 -25.04 -28.29 -18.00
C VAL A 8 -25.18 -29.53 -18.89
N LYS A 9 -25.10 -30.74 -18.33
CA LYS A 9 -25.38 -31.99 -19.05
C LYS A 9 -26.84 -32.08 -19.52
N ASN A 10 -27.76 -31.48 -18.79
CA ASN A 10 -29.18 -31.40 -19.17
C ASN A 10 -29.44 -30.37 -20.29
N HIS A 11 -28.48 -29.53 -20.66
CA HIS A 11 -28.62 -28.62 -21.80
C HIS A 11 -28.90 -29.40 -23.09
N LEU A 12 -29.75 -28.83 -23.94
CA LEU A 12 -30.09 -29.43 -25.23
C LEU A 12 -28.85 -29.71 -26.08
N ALA A 13 -27.85 -28.82 -26.07
CA ALA A 13 -26.60 -29.02 -26.79
C ALA A 13 -25.91 -30.32 -26.36
N TYR A 14 -25.64 -30.46 -25.06
CA TYR A 14 -25.00 -31.66 -24.52
C TYR A 14 -25.78 -32.94 -24.86
N LYS A 15 -27.11 -32.96 -24.63
CA LYS A 15 -27.98 -34.10 -24.96
C LYS A 15 -27.87 -34.50 -26.44
N LEU A 16 -27.96 -33.53 -27.36
CA LEU A 16 -27.92 -33.81 -28.79
C LEU A 16 -26.56 -34.34 -29.25
N GLY A 17 -25.46 -33.71 -28.83
CA GLY A 17 -24.14 -34.18 -29.26
C GLY A 17 -23.74 -35.49 -28.61
N GLN A 18 -24.16 -35.75 -27.37
CA GLN A 18 -23.97 -37.05 -26.71
C GLN A 18 -24.65 -38.16 -27.50
N THR A 19 -25.90 -37.96 -27.93
CA THR A 19 -26.62 -38.91 -28.80
C THR A 19 -25.93 -39.13 -30.14
N VAL A 20 -25.31 -38.10 -30.73
CA VAL A 20 -24.52 -38.26 -31.96
C VAL A 20 -23.29 -39.14 -31.73
N ILE A 21 -22.57 -38.94 -30.62
CA ILE A 21 -21.39 -39.73 -30.28
C ILE A 21 -21.79 -41.20 -30.04
N GLU A 22 -22.80 -41.46 -29.20
CA GLU A 22 -23.29 -42.81 -28.90
C GLU A 22 -23.79 -43.54 -30.16
N HIS A 23 -24.52 -42.85 -31.03
CA HIS A 23 -25.01 -43.45 -32.28
C HIS A 23 -23.88 -43.74 -33.28
N ARG A 24 -22.76 -43.02 -33.21
CA ARG A 24 -21.55 -43.34 -33.98
C ARG A 24 -20.91 -44.65 -33.53
N HIS A 25 -20.92 -44.94 -32.22
CA HIS A 25 -20.38 -46.17 -31.65
C HIS A 25 -21.31 -47.38 -31.88
N ASN A 26 -22.63 -47.17 -31.81
CA ASN A 26 -23.61 -48.27 -31.81
C ASN A 26 -24.24 -48.56 -33.19
N GLY A 27 -23.97 -47.75 -34.22
CA GLY A 27 -24.52 -47.93 -35.57
C GLY A 27 -26.03 -47.63 -35.69
N GLY A 28 -26.59 -47.82 -36.90
CA GLY A 28 -28.04 -47.72 -37.15
C GLY A 28 -28.51 -46.69 -38.20
N GLY A 29 -27.61 -46.16 -39.02
CA GLY A 29 -27.94 -45.28 -40.16
C GLY A 29 -28.43 -43.86 -39.79
N TYR A 30 -28.46 -42.95 -40.77
CA TYR A 30 -28.78 -41.53 -40.56
C TYR A 30 -30.25 -41.29 -40.18
N LEU A 31 -31.20 -42.04 -40.78
CA LEU A 31 -32.63 -41.86 -40.52
C LEU A 31 -32.98 -42.11 -39.04
N THR A 32 -32.38 -43.14 -38.45
CA THR A 32 -32.56 -43.48 -37.03
C THR A 32 -31.99 -42.39 -36.13
N LEU A 33 -30.83 -41.82 -36.48
CA LEU A 33 -30.22 -40.71 -35.75
C LEU A 33 -31.14 -39.47 -35.77
N PHE A 34 -31.65 -39.08 -36.93
CA PHE A 34 -32.55 -37.93 -37.04
C PHE A 34 -33.83 -38.11 -36.21
N LYS A 35 -34.44 -39.30 -36.20
CA LYS A 35 -35.59 -39.61 -35.35
C LYS A 35 -35.27 -39.46 -33.86
N LYS A 36 -34.12 -39.98 -33.41
CA LYS A 36 -33.66 -39.85 -32.01
C LYS A 36 -33.43 -38.38 -31.62
N LEU A 37 -32.70 -37.62 -32.43
CA LEU A 37 -32.42 -36.19 -32.18
C LEU A 37 -33.72 -35.36 -32.12
N TYR A 38 -34.68 -35.62 -33.01
CA TYR A 38 -35.99 -34.98 -32.97
C TYR A 38 -36.75 -35.29 -31.69
N LYS A 39 -36.78 -36.56 -31.27
CA LYS A 39 -37.43 -36.99 -30.02
C LYS A 39 -36.83 -36.29 -28.81
N ILE A 40 -35.49 -36.22 -28.71
CA ILE A 40 -34.78 -35.54 -27.62
C ILE A 40 -35.12 -34.05 -27.59
N LYS A 41 -35.10 -33.37 -28.73
CA LYS A 41 -35.45 -31.95 -28.81
C LYS A 41 -36.88 -31.71 -28.35
N LYS A 42 -37.85 -32.52 -28.80
CA LYS A 42 -39.26 -32.42 -28.41
C LYS A 42 -39.43 -32.67 -26.91
N GLN A 43 -38.76 -33.68 -26.38
CA GLN A 43 -38.79 -34.03 -24.96
C GLN A 43 -38.21 -32.91 -24.09
N HIS A 44 -37.03 -32.38 -24.44
CA HIS A 44 -36.40 -31.28 -23.71
C HIS A 44 -37.25 -30.00 -23.71
N GLN A 45 -37.96 -29.71 -24.81
CA GLN A 45 -38.89 -28.58 -24.87
C GLN A 45 -40.08 -28.77 -23.91
N LYS A 46 -40.65 -29.97 -23.85
CA LYS A 46 -41.73 -30.29 -22.90
C LYS A 46 -41.24 -30.17 -21.45
N GLU A 47 -40.10 -30.77 -21.12
CA GLU A 47 -39.48 -30.68 -19.79
C GLU A 47 -39.26 -29.22 -19.37
N LYS A 48 -38.78 -28.38 -20.29
CA LYS A 48 -38.57 -26.96 -20.04
C LYS A 48 -39.89 -26.21 -19.78
N GLN A 49 -40.95 -26.49 -20.55
CA GLN A 49 -42.27 -25.90 -20.35
C GLN A 49 -42.87 -26.29 -19.00
N ILE A 50 -42.86 -27.59 -18.67
CA ILE A 50 -43.34 -28.12 -17.39
C ILE A 50 -42.60 -27.46 -16.23
N TYR A 51 -41.27 -27.33 -16.31
CA TYR A 51 -40.49 -26.65 -15.29
C TYR A 51 -40.87 -25.17 -15.15
N GLN A 52 -41.04 -24.45 -16.26
CA GLN A 52 -41.45 -23.04 -16.24
C GLN A 52 -42.84 -22.83 -15.63
N GLU A 53 -43.79 -23.73 -15.86
CA GLU A 53 -45.12 -23.70 -15.23
C GLU A 53 -45.03 -24.06 -13.75
N THR A 54 -44.22 -25.06 -13.41
CA THR A 54 -44.03 -25.52 -12.03
C THR A 54 -43.43 -24.42 -11.15
N ILE A 55 -42.42 -23.68 -11.60
CA ILE A 55 -41.82 -22.58 -10.81
C ILE A 55 -42.72 -21.34 -10.71
N LYS A 56 -43.72 -21.18 -11.58
CA LYS A 56 -44.74 -20.12 -11.44
C LYS A 56 -45.68 -20.43 -10.28
N VAL A 57 -46.05 -21.71 -10.12
CA VAL A 57 -46.91 -22.17 -9.03
C VAL A 57 -46.12 -22.34 -7.73
N PHE A 58 -44.88 -22.78 -7.81
CA PHE A 58 -43.99 -23.04 -6.67
C PHE A 58 -42.65 -22.31 -6.85
N PRO A 59 -42.57 -21.00 -6.55
CA PRO A 59 -41.34 -20.22 -6.72
C PRO A 59 -40.13 -20.79 -5.96
N GLN A 60 -40.35 -21.50 -4.85
CA GLN A 60 -39.33 -22.17 -4.05
C GLN A 60 -38.61 -23.32 -4.78
N LEU A 61 -39.18 -23.85 -5.87
CA LEU A 61 -38.56 -24.90 -6.70
C LEU A 61 -37.64 -24.31 -7.78
N LYS A 62 -37.54 -22.97 -7.88
CA LYS A 62 -36.65 -22.32 -8.82
C LYS A 62 -35.19 -22.68 -8.48
N TYR A 63 -34.48 -23.23 -9.46
CA TYR A 63 -33.06 -23.50 -9.30
C TYR A 63 -32.28 -22.23 -8.97
N PRO A 64 -31.28 -22.32 -8.08
CA PRO A 64 -30.37 -21.21 -7.84
C PRO A 64 -29.55 -20.91 -9.10
N ASN A 65 -28.84 -19.77 -9.11
CA ASN A 65 -27.94 -19.45 -10.21
C ASN A 65 -26.87 -20.54 -10.37
N LEU A 66 -26.40 -20.78 -11.59
CA LEU A 66 -25.38 -21.83 -11.81
C LEU A 66 -24.11 -21.53 -11.01
N GLU A 67 -23.75 -20.26 -10.90
CA GLU A 67 -22.55 -19.76 -10.20
C GLU A 67 -22.54 -20.05 -8.69
N THR A 68 -23.72 -20.24 -8.08
CA THR A 68 -23.83 -20.53 -6.65
C THR A 68 -23.75 -22.02 -6.34
N CYS A 69 -23.65 -22.89 -7.36
CA CYS A 69 -23.49 -24.33 -7.16
C CYS A 69 -22.03 -24.67 -6.84
N PRO A 70 -21.74 -25.58 -5.88
CA PRO A 70 -20.38 -25.95 -5.50
C PRO A 70 -19.52 -26.49 -6.65
N ASP A 71 -20.15 -27.17 -7.61
CA ASP A 71 -19.52 -27.79 -8.79
C ASP A 71 -19.55 -26.87 -10.04
N TYR A 72 -19.82 -25.57 -9.88
CA TYR A 72 -19.90 -24.62 -10.99
C TYR A 72 -18.60 -24.57 -11.80
N SER A 73 -17.44 -24.47 -11.14
CA SER A 73 -16.13 -24.40 -11.78
C SER A 73 -15.88 -25.60 -12.70
N GLU A 74 -16.25 -26.80 -12.27
CA GLU A 74 -16.14 -28.02 -13.07
C GLU A 74 -17.16 -28.05 -14.22
N SER A 75 -18.37 -27.51 -13.99
CA SER A 75 -19.42 -27.44 -15.02
C SER A 75 -18.98 -26.64 -16.26
N LEU A 76 -18.09 -25.66 -16.12
CA LEU A 76 -17.57 -24.86 -17.23
C LEU A 76 -16.77 -25.72 -18.22
N ARG A 77 -16.02 -26.74 -17.75
CA ARG A 77 -15.26 -27.67 -18.61
C ARG A 77 -16.18 -28.40 -19.60
N TYR A 78 -17.42 -28.68 -19.21
CA TYR A 78 -18.38 -29.38 -20.07
C TYR A 78 -18.78 -28.57 -21.31
N LYS A 79 -18.63 -27.24 -21.32
CA LYS A 79 -18.84 -26.43 -22.53
C LYS A 79 -17.81 -26.69 -23.63
N PHE A 80 -16.64 -27.21 -23.26
CA PHE A 80 -15.57 -27.62 -24.17
C PHE A 80 -15.58 -29.13 -24.45
N HIS A 81 -16.50 -29.88 -23.85
CA HIS A 81 -16.67 -31.30 -24.14
C HIS A 81 -17.18 -31.48 -25.58
N LEU A 82 -16.71 -32.53 -26.26
CA LEU A 82 -17.08 -32.80 -27.65
C LEU A 82 -18.61 -32.91 -27.82
N SER A 83 -19.31 -33.55 -26.87
CA SER A 83 -20.78 -33.63 -26.85
C SER A 83 -21.44 -32.25 -26.85
N TYR A 84 -20.93 -31.30 -26.07
CA TYR A 84 -21.52 -29.97 -26.00
C TYR A 84 -21.28 -29.20 -27.31
N MET A 85 -20.04 -29.18 -27.80
CA MET A 85 -19.66 -28.46 -29.02
C MET A 85 -20.37 -29.01 -30.28
N LEU A 86 -20.51 -30.33 -30.41
CA LEU A 86 -21.28 -30.95 -31.49
C LEU A 86 -22.75 -30.56 -31.41
N GLY A 87 -23.32 -30.57 -30.20
CA GLY A 87 -24.67 -30.12 -29.92
C GLY A 87 -24.96 -28.69 -30.39
N GLU A 88 -24.05 -27.75 -30.09
CA GLU A 88 -24.18 -26.36 -30.52
C GLU A 88 -24.21 -26.24 -32.04
N VAL A 89 -23.36 -26.99 -32.75
CA VAL A 89 -23.35 -27.03 -34.21
C VAL A 89 -24.65 -27.61 -34.77
N LEU A 90 -25.20 -28.68 -34.18
CA LEU A 90 -26.47 -29.26 -34.59
C LEU A 90 -27.63 -28.28 -34.40
N ILE A 91 -27.67 -27.59 -33.26
CA ILE A 91 -28.68 -26.56 -32.98
C ILE A 91 -28.57 -25.43 -34.00
N LYS A 92 -27.35 -24.95 -34.28
CA LYS A 92 -27.10 -23.88 -35.26
C LYS A 92 -27.49 -24.29 -36.67
N ALA A 93 -27.15 -25.51 -37.09
CA ALA A 93 -27.52 -26.06 -38.40
C ALA A 93 -29.04 -26.20 -38.54
N GLY A 94 -29.73 -26.65 -37.49
CA GLY A 94 -31.19 -26.73 -37.47
C GLY A 94 -31.88 -25.35 -37.56
N LYS A 95 -31.36 -24.34 -36.85
CA LYS A 95 -31.87 -22.96 -36.93
C LYS A 95 -31.66 -22.32 -38.30
N THR A 96 -30.56 -22.66 -38.97
CA THR A 96 -30.18 -22.10 -40.28
C THR A 96 -30.48 -23.04 -41.43
N TRP A 97 -31.39 -24.01 -41.24
CA TRP A 97 -31.74 -25.00 -42.25
C TRP A 97 -32.17 -24.35 -43.58
N HIS A 98 -33.05 -23.34 -43.49
CA HIS A 98 -33.53 -22.53 -44.62
C HIS A 98 -32.44 -21.72 -45.34
N LYS A 99 -31.26 -21.55 -44.71
CA LYS A 99 -30.06 -20.89 -45.29
C LYS A 99 -29.00 -21.91 -45.72
N GLY A 100 -29.38 -23.18 -45.89
CA GLY A 100 -28.47 -24.26 -46.28
C GLY A 100 -27.57 -24.78 -45.15
N GLY A 101 -27.92 -24.54 -43.88
CA GLY A 101 -27.14 -24.99 -42.71
C GLY A 101 -26.88 -26.50 -42.67
N GLY A 102 -27.80 -27.31 -43.21
CA GLY A 102 -27.63 -28.76 -43.35
C GLY A 102 -26.47 -29.15 -44.28
N PHE A 103 -26.26 -28.44 -45.39
CA PHE A 103 -25.16 -28.70 -46.33
C PHE A 103 -23.79 -28.39 -45.71
N LYS A 104 -23.72 -27.41 -44.81
CA LYS A 104 -22.49 -27.02 -44.10
C LYS A 104 -22.20 -27.90 -42.86
N LEU A 105 -23.12 -28.76 -42.45
CA LEU A 105 -23.03 -29.53 -41.21
C LEU A 105 -21.80 -30.44 -41.16
N LYS A 106 -21.50 -31.18 -42.23
CA LYS A 106 -20.31 -32.05 -42.31
C LYS A 106 -19.01 -31.27 -42.07
N ASN A 107 -18.88 -30.10 -42.71
CA ASN A 107 -17.70 -29.24 -42.55
C ASN A 107 -17.62 -28.62 -41.15
N ASN A 108 -18.76 -28.20 -40.59
CA ASN A 108 -18.83 -27.68 -39.22
C ASN A 108 -18.47 -28.73 -38.17
N ILE A 109 -18.89 -29.99 -38.36
CA ILE A 109 -18.49 -31.11 -37.49
C ILE A 109 -16.98 -31.36 -37.60
N LYS A 110 -16.41 -31.33 -38.81
CA LYS A 110 -14.95 -31.45 -39.01
C LYS A 110 -14.20 -30.31 -38.29
N LYS A 111 -14.73 -29.09 -38.37
CA LYS A 111 -14.18 -27.92 -37.65
C LYS A 111 -14.23 -28.13 -36.13
N VAL A 112 -15.39 -28.49 -35.57
CA VAL A 112 -15.54 -28.77 -34.12
C VAL A 112 -14.60 -29.85 -33.63
N ASN A 113 -14.39 -30.91 -34.39
CA ASN A 113 -13.44 -31.96 -34.00
C ASN A 113 -12.01 -31.43 -33.89
N LYS A 114 -11.60 -30.51 -34.78
CA LYS A 114 -10.29 -29.84 -34.68
C LYS A 114 -10.22 -28.91 -33.48
N GLU A 115 -11.24 -28.07 -33.28
CA GLU A 115 -11.32 -27.17 -32.12
C GLU A 115 -11.29 -27.96 -30.79
N PHE A 116 -11.97 -29.11 -30.72
CA PHE A 116 -11.94 -29.98 -29.56
C PHE A 116 -10.55 -30.54 -29.27
N GLN A 117 -9.77 -30.91 -30.29
CA GLN A 117 -8.39 -31.35 -30.06
C GLN A 117 -7.53 -30.23 -29.47
N ILE A 118 -7.71 -28.98 -29.93
CA ILE A 118 -7.01 -27.81 -29.37
C ILE A 118 -7.33 -27.64 -27.88
N PHE A 119 -8.62 -27.66 -27.50
CA PHE A 119 -9.00 -27.57 -26.08
C PHE A 119 -8.50 -28.74 -25.25
N ARG A 120 -8.57 -29.96 -25.80
CA ARG A 120 -8.05 -31.15 -25.14
C ARG A 120 -6.54 -31.07 -24.91
N GLU A 121 -5.82 -30.51 -25.87
CA GLU A 121 -4.37 -30.32 -25.81
C GLU A 121 -3.99 -29.32 -24.72
N ILE A 122 -4.57 -28.12 -24.71
CA ILE A 122 -4.28 -27.13 -23.66
C ILE A 122 -4.69 -27.62 -22.26
N PHE A 123 -5.82 -28.31 -22.13
CA PHE A 123 -6.27 -28.89 -20.85
C PHE A 123 -5.42 -30.05 -20.36
N LYS A 124 -4.63 -30.67 -21.24
CA LYS A 124 -3.69 -31.73 -20.89
C LYS A 124 -2.31 -31.16 -20.57
N GLU A 125 -1.90 -30.10 -21.27
CA GLU A 125 -0.56 -29.51 -21.12
C GLU A 125 -0.46 -28.57 -19.91
N PHE A 126 -1.57 -27.95 -19.47
CA PHE A 126 -1.56 -26.97 -18.37
C PHE A 126 -2.56 -27.31 -17.27
N ASP A 127 -2.05 -27.62 -16.08
CA ASP A 127 -2.86 -28.00 -14.91
C ASP A 127 -3.51 -26.78 -14.21
N GLN A 128 -3.04 -25.55 -14.48
CA GLN A 128 -3.47 -24.29 -13.86
C GLN A 128 -4.84 -23.77 -14.33
N ILE A 129 -5.61 -24.58 -15.06
CA ILE A 129 -6.87 -24.16 -15.68
C ILE A 129 -8.01 -24.21 -14.65
N ASN A 130 -8.21 -23.05 -14.02
CA ASN A 130 -9.27 -22.76 -13.06
C ASN A 130 -10.55 -22.21 -13.75
N SER A 131 -11.53 -21.79 -12.96
CA SER A 131 -12.81 -21.28 -13.47
C SER A 131 -12.69 -19.94 -14.21
N SER A 132 -11.78 -19.04 -13.82
CA SER A 132 -11.59 -17.75 -14.50
C SER A 132 -11.00 -17.95 -15.89
N VAL A 133 -10.00 -18.82 -16.03
CA VAL A 133 -9.42 -19.22 -17.34
C VAL A 133 -10.50 -19.82 -18.23
N LEU A 134 -11.31 -20.75 -17.71
CA LEU A 134 -12.39 -21.37 -18.47
C LEU A 134 -13.42 -20.34 -18.93
N LYS A 135 -13.76 -19.35 -18.11
CA LYS A 135 -14.65 -18.24 -18.48
C LYS A 135 -14.02 -17.38 -19.59
N GLY A 136 -12.75 -16.99 -19.44
CA GLY A 136 -12.00 -16.27 -20.47
C GLY A 136 -11.93 -17.01 -21.81
N LEU A 137 -11.74 -18.34 -21.78
CA LEU A 137 -11.79 -19.19 -22.99
C LEU A 137 -13.19 -19.26 -23.62
N ILE A 138 -14.26 -19.26 -22.81
CA ILE A 138 -15.63 -19.24 -23.31
C ILE A 138 -15.88 -17.91 -24.03
N ASP A 139 -15.53 -16.80 -23.38
CA ASP A 139 -15.81 -15.44 -23.84
C ASP A 139 -14.98 -15.09 -25.09
N ASN A 140 -13.74 -15.57 -25.16
CA ASN A 140 -12.80 -15.29 -26.26
C ASN A 140 -12.56 -16.50 -27.19
N LYS A 141 -13.48 -17.48 -27.24
CA LYS A 141 -13.29 -18.77 -27.93
C LYS A 141 -12.73 -18.65 -29.35
N GLN A 142 -13.29 -17.76 -30.17
CA GLN A 142 -12.85 -17.62 -31.57
C GLN A 142 -11.45 -17.00 -31.68
N LEU A 143 -11.15 -15.99 -30.86
CA LEU A 143 -9.84 -15.34 -30.83
C LEU A 143 -8.77 -16.32 -30.33
N PHE A 144 -9.03 -17.04 -29.24
CA PHE A 144 -8.15 -18.09 -28.75
C PHE A 144 -7.85 -19.15 -29.80
N LEU A 145 -8.87 -19.67 -30.50
CA LEU A 145 -8.67 -20.68 -31.55
C LEU A 145 -7.86 -20.15 -32.74
N LYS A 146 -7.98 -18.85 -33.06
CA LYS A 146 -7.21 -18.18 -34.12
C LYS A 146 -5.74 -18.07 -33.73
N GLU A 147 -5.47 -17.63 -32.50
CA GLU A 147 -4.12 -17.36 -32.00
C GLU A 147 -3.47 -18.56 -31.29
N PHE A 148 -4.15 -19.70 -31.19
CA PHE A 148 -3.66 -20.87 -30.41
C PHE A 148 -2.22 -21.29 -30.71
N PRO A 149 -1.75 -21.38 -31.97
CA PRO A 149 -0.36 -21.75 -32.24
C PRO A 149 0.65 -20.77 -31.63
N ARG A 150 0.35 -19.47 -31.66
CA ARG A 150 1.18 -18.40 -31.09
C ARG A 150 1.13 -18.42 -29.57
N ILE A 151 -0.07 -18.52 -28.99
CA ILE A 151 -0.25 -18.70 -27.53
C ILE A 151 0.52 -19.93 -27.03
N LYS A 152 0.39 -21.05 -27.72
CA LYS A 152 1.10 -22.29 -27.38
C LYS A 152 2.61 -22.10 -27.41
N ASN A 153 3.12 -21.36 -28.40
CA ASN A 153 4.54 -21.04 -28.49
C ASN A 153 5.00 -20.22 -27.27
N ILE A 154 4.25 -19.18 -26.88
CA ILE A 154 4.57 -18.35 -25.70
C ILE A 154 4.59 -19.17 -24.42
N LEU A 155 3.56 -19.99 -24.18
CA LEU A 155 3.49 -20.83 -22.98
C LEU A 155 4.64 -21.85 -22.93
N LYS A 156 5.10 -22.34 -24.08
CA LYS A 156 6.27 -23.24 -24.17
C LYS A 156 7.60 -22.53 -23.94
N ILE A 157 7.76 -21.34 -24.51
CA ILE A 157 8.97 -20.54 -24.33
C ILE A 157 9.18 -20.24 -22.84
N HIS A 158 8.10 -19.97 -22.11
CA HIS A 158 8.13 -19.63 -20.69
C HIS A 158 7.71 -20.79 -19.77
N GLN A 159 7.77 -22.04 -20.23
CA GLN A 159 7.36 -23.22 -19.45
C GLN A 159 8.18 -23.40 -18.16
N ASP A 160 9.41 -22.89 -18.14
CA ASP A 160 10.34 -22.92 -17.02
C ASP A 160 10.16 -21.72 -16.06
N TYR A 161 9.35 -20.73 -16.43
CA TYR A 161 9.15 -19.52 -15.67
C TYR A 161 7.74 -19.47 -15.08
N LYS A 162 7.54 -20.18 -13.96
CA LYS A 162 6.22 -20.35 -13.34
C LYS A 162 5.49 -19.02 -13.03
N ALA A 163 6.21 -18.00 -12.59
CA ALA A 163 5.61 -16.73 -12.18
C ALA A 163 4.88 -16.02 -13.34
N ILE A 164 5.44 -16.02 -14.55
CA ILE A 164 4.76 -15.42 -15.71
C ILE A 164 3.59 -16.28 -16.18
N LEU A 165 3.69 -17.62 -16.10
CA LEU A 165 2.57 -18.50 -16.42
C LEU A 165 1.39 -18.28 -15.47
N ASP A 166 1.66 -18.20 -14.16
CA ASP A 166 0.64 -17.90 -13.15
C ASP A 166 -0.01 -16.53 -13.43
N ASN A 167 0.78 -15.51 -13.80
CA ASN A 167 0.27 -14.20 -14.20
C ASN A 167 -0.63 -14.26 -15.46
N ILE A 168 -0.18 -14.97 -16.51
CA ILE A 168 -0.96 -15.17 -17.76
C ILE A 168 -2.29 -15.87 -17.47
N PHE A 169 -2.30 -16.95 -16.69
CA PHE A 169 -3.52 -17.70 -16.40
C PHE A 169 -4.45 -16.96 -15.46
N HIS A 170 -3.91 -16.21 -14.48
CA HIS A 170 -4.72 -15.36 -13.62
C HIS A 170 -5.45 -14.29 -14.44
N ASN A 171 -4.76 -13.65 -15.38
CA ASN A 171 -5.24 -12.55 -16.21
C ASN A 171 -5.67 -13.00 -17.62
N PHE A 172 -6.08 -14.26 -17.79
CA PHE A 172 -6.21 -14.90 -19.10
C PHE A 172 -7.17 -14.20 -20.06
N ASN A 173 -8.28 -13.65 -19.54
CA ASN A 173 -9.22 -12.89 -20.37
C ASN A 173 -8.54 -11.66 -21.01
N TYR A 174 -7.81 -10.88 -20.20
CA TYR A 174 -7.08 -9.71 -20.68
C TYR A 174 -5.94 -10.12 -21.60
N PHE A 175 -5.21 -11.20 -21.26
CA PHE A 175 -4.15 -11.77 -22.08
C PHE A 175 -4.62 -12.07 -23.52
N ILE A 176 -5.77 -12.71 -23.68
CA ILE A 176 -6.29 -13.05 -25.01
C ILE A 176 -6.77 -11.81 -25.78
N GLN A 177 -7.39 -10.85 -25.09
CA GLN A 177 -7.89 -9.63 -25.72
C GLN A 177 -6.76 -8.73 -26.25
N ASN A 178 -5.60 -8.74 -25.58
CA ASN A 178 -4.44 -7.91 -25.91
C ASN A 178 -3.22 -8.75 -26.34
N PHE A 179 -3.47 -9.90 -26.96
CA PHE A 179 -2.45 -10.92 -27.19
C PHE A 179 -1.27 -10.44 -28.04
N ASP A 180 -1.51 -9.65 -29.09
CA ASP A 180 -0.44 -9.19 -29.98
C ASP A 180 0.61 -8.35 -29.23
N LEU A 181 0.16 -7.41 -28.39
CA LEU A 181 1.01 -6.55 -27.56
C LEU A 181 1.77 -7.36 -26.50
N ILE A 182 1.08 -8.30 -25.85
CA ILE A 182 1.69 -9.13 -24.80
C ILE A 182 2.69 -10.12 -25.42
N GLU A 183 2.40 -10.68 -26.59
CA GLU A 183 3.34 -11.57 -27.29
C GLU A 183 4.63 -10.82 -27.64
N GLU A 184 4.53 -9.62 -28.22
CA GLU A 184 5.68 -8.77 -28.54
C GLU A 184 6.56 -8.55 -27.30
N TRP A 185 5.93 -8.16 -26.18
CA TRP A 185 6.62 -7.93 -24.93
C TRP A 185 7.31 -9.19 -24.39
N LEU A 186 6.58 -10.30 -24.29
CA LEU A 186 7.09 -11.56 -23.71
C LEU A 186 8.17 -12.23 -24.57
N LEU A 187 8.30 -11.87 -25.85
CA LEU A 187 9.37 -12.31 -26.74
C LEU A 187 10.57 -11.36 -26.78
N SER A 188 10.47 -10.18 -26.17
CA SER A 188 11.51 -9.16 -26.22
C SER A 188 12.75 -9.51 -25.39
N ASP A 189 13.91 -9.01 -25.82
CA ASP A 189 15.15 -9.10 -25.05
C ASP A 189 15.05 -8.32 -23.72
N ASP A 190 14.27 -7.24 -23.68
CA ASP A 190 14.08 -6.43 -22.47
C ASP A 190 13.31 -7.20 -21.39
N PHE A 191 12.24 -7.93 -21.76
CA PHE A 191 11.55 -8.85 -20.82
C PHE A 191 12.51 -9.93 -20.30
N LYS A 192 13.31 -10.51 -21.20
CA LYS A 192 14.26 -11.56 -20.85
C LYS A 192 15.30 -11.07 -19.83
N GLU A 193 15.92 -9.93 -20.08
CA GLU A 193 16.95 -9.38 -19.18
C GLU A 193 16.37 -8.87 -17.87
N ARG A 194 15.18 -8.24 -17.88
CA ARG A 194 14.56 -7.67 -16.67
C ARG A 194 13.94 -8.73 -15.76
N TYR A 195 13.29 -9.74 -16.33
CA TYR A 195 12.43 -10.64 -15.57
C TYR A 195 12.89 -12.09 -15.63
N LYS A 196 13.12 -12.62 -16.84
CA LYS A 196 13.35 -14.05 -17.02
C LYS A 196 14.72 -14.51 -16.49
N LYS A 197 15.78 -13.76 -16.77
CA LYS A 197 17.17 -14.13 -16.44
C LYS A 197 17.38 -14.37 -14.95
N GLU A 198 16.82 -13.51 -14.11
CA GLU A 198 16.91 -13.58 -12.65
C GLU A 198 15.71 -14.32 -12.01
N ASN A 199 14.84 -14.93 -12.84
CA ASN A 199 13.61 -15.60 -12.40
C ASN A 199 12.78 -14.72 -11.44
N HIS A 200 12.54 -13.46 -11.84
CA HIS A 200 11.89 -12.45 -11.01
C HIS A 200 10.51 -12.94 -10.52
N PRO A 201 10.15 -12.77 -9.24
CA PRO A 201 8.93 -13.37 -8.69
C PRO A 201 7.62 -12.74 -9.21
N TYR A 202 7.68 -11.49 -9.67
CA TYR A 202 6.51 -10.74 -10.15
C TYR A 202 6.75 -10.13 -11.54
N PRO A 203 6.82 -10.94 -12.61
CA PRO A 203 7.02 -10.42 -13.96
C PRO A 203 5.80 -9.67 -14.46
N SER A 204 6.02 -8.48 -15.03
CA SER A 204 4.98 -7.66 -15.66
C SER A 204 4.45 -8.33 -16.93
N LEU A 205 3.12 -8.33 -17.10
CA LEU A 205 2.47 -8.88 -18.30
C LEU A 205 2.54 -7.93 -19.50
N LEU A 206 2.78 -6.65 -19.28
CA LEU A 206 2.93 -5.61 -20.31
C LEU A 206 4.28 -4.91 -20.18
N ASP A 207 4.74 -4.28 -21.27
CA ASP A 207 5.98 -3.51 -21.31
C ASP A 207 5.87 -2.25 -20.42
N PRO A 208 6.62 -2.16 -19.30
CA PRO A 208 6.58 -1.00 -18.41
C PRO A 208 6.96 0.31 -19.09
N LYS A 209 7.80 0.30 -20.13
CA LYS A 209 8.21 1.53 -20.82
C LYS A 209 7.06 2.10 -21.62
N LYS A 210 6.39 1.26 -22.42
CA LYS A 210 5.21 1.66 -23.21
C LYS A 210 4.06 2.13 -22.32
N LEU A 211 3.90 1.52 -21.14
CA LEU A 211 2.84 1.94 -20.20
C LEU A 211 2.94 3.39 -19.72
N ASN A 212 4.14 3.98 -19.71
CA ASN A 212 4.35 5.38 -19.34
C ASN A 212 4.12 6.37 -20.49
N ASP A 213 3.96 5.90 -21.73
CA ASP A 213 3.70 6.77 -22.89
C ASP A 213 2.19 6.92 -23.10
N GLU A 214 1.66 8.13 -22.88
CA GLU A 214 0.23 8.44 -23.06
C GLU A 214 -0.24 8.27 -24.51
N ASN A 215 0.68 8.22 -25.49
CA ASN A 215 0.33 7.99 -26.90
C ASN A 215 0.11 6.52 -27.24
N GLU A 216 0.51 5.59 -26.37
CA GLU A 216 0.28 4.17 -26.57
C GLU A 216 -1.20 3.82 -26.37
N GLU A 217 -1.71 2.85 -27.15
CA GLU A 217 -3.11 2.40 -27.07
C GLU A 217 -3.45 1.88 -25.66
N ILE A 218 -2.48 1.26 -24.98
CA ILE A 218 -2.59 0.76 -23.62
C ILE A 218 -1.50 1.41 -22.78
N ASN A 219 -1.91 2.18 -21.78
CA ASN A 219 -1.03 2.93 -20.89
C ASN A 219 -1.62 3.05 -19.48
N TYR A 220 -0.86 3.61 -18.53
CA TYR A 220 -1.31 3.68 -17.14
C TYR A 220 -2.60 4.48 -16.91
N HIS A 221 -2.99 5.39 -17.82
CA HIS A 221 -4.22 6.18 -17.67
C HIS A 221 -5.49 5.42 -18.09
N ASN A 222 -5.34 4.32 -18.85
CA ASN A 222 -6.49 3.54 -19.34
C ASN A 222 -6.58 2.11 -18.76
N ILE A 223 -5.61 1.70 -17.95
CA ILE A 223 -5.65 0.45 -17.17
C ILE A 223 -6.16 0.74 -15.75
N PRO A 224 -7.22 0.04 -15.27
CA PRO A 224 -7.63 0.10 -13.87
C PRO A 224 -6.50 -0.33 -12.92
N ALA A 225 -6.33 0.36 -11.80
CA ALA A 225 -5.26 0.11 -10.84
C ALA A 225 -5.28 -1.31 -10.26
N GLU A 226 -6.48 -1.87 -10.05
CA GLU A 226 -6.68 -3.26 -9.60
C GLU A 226 -6.09 -4.26 -10.61
N LEU A 227 -6.37 -4.04 -11.89
CA LEU A 227 -5.88 -4.90 -12.96
C LEU A 227 -4.36 -4.73 -13.13
N ALA A 228 -3.84 -3.52 -12.96
CA ALA A 228 -2.39 -3.27 -12.96
C ALA A 228 -1.69 -4.07 -11.84
N TRP A 229 -2.28 -4.11 -10.64
CA TRP A 229 -1.79 -4.94 -9.54
C TRP A 229 -1.86 -6.44 -9.87
N GLU A 230 -2.99 -6.93 -10.40
CA GLU A 230 -3.17 -8.33 -10.78
C GLU A 230 -2.19 -8.79 -11.86
N MET A 231 -1.84 -7.89 -12.80
CA MET A 231 -0.91 -8.15 -13.90
C MET A 231 0.57 -7.92 -13.54
N ASN A 232 0.87 -7.63 -12.28
CA ASN A 232 2.21 -7.29 -11.78
C ASN A 232 2.86 -6.12 -12.56
N LEU A 233 2.08 -5.12 -12.94
CA LEU A 233 2.64 -3.92 -13.55
C LEU A 233 3.38 -3.13 -12.47
N PRO A 234 4.56 -2.58 -12.76
CA PRO A 234 5.21 -1.66 -11.84
C PRO A 234 4.43 -0.33 -11.76
N LEU A 235 4.71 0.49 -10.75
CA LEU A 235 4.08 1.81 -10.63
C LEU A 235 4.51 2.78 -11.75
N PRO A 236 3.67 3.78 -12.10
CA PRO A 236 4.05 4.86 -13.02
C PRO A 236 5.32 5.60 -12.55
N GLU A 237 6.11 6.14 -13.49
CA GLU A 237 7.44 6.68 -13.19
C GLU A 237 7.48 8.07 -12.53
N ASN A 238 6.32 8.69 -12.26
CA ASN A 238 6.12 10.07 -11.78
C ASN A 238 6.56 10.30 -10.31
N TYR A 239 7.69 9.75 -9.91
CA TYR A 239 8.36 9.98 -8.64
C TYR A 239 9.89 9.80 -8.77
N GLU A 240 10.64 10.52 -7.94
CA GLU A 240 12.10 10.62 -8.03
C GLU A 240 12.81 9.48 -7.30
N PHE A 241 12.32 9.11 -6.12
CA PHE A 241 12.93 8.09 -5.25
C PHE A 241 11.92 7.49 -4.27
N VAL A 242 12.33 6.40 -3.61
CA VAL A 242 11.58 5.76 -2.52
C VAL A 242 12.32 6.01 -1.21
N GLY A 243 11.60 6.43 -0.17
CA GLY A 243 12.14 6.71 1.16
C GLY A 243 11.64 5.71 2.20
N PHE A 244 12.54 5.15 3.00
CA PHE A 244 12.23 4.34 4.17
C PHE A 244 12.22 5.21 5.42
N PHE A 245 11.03 5.69 5.78
CA PHE A 245 10.83 6.68 6.84
C PHE A 245 9.94 6.12 7.94
N LEU A 246 10.40 5.03 8.56
CA LEU A 246 9.69 4.34 9.63
C LEU A 246 9.55 5.21 10.88
N HIS A 247 8.48 4.96 11.64
CA HIS A 247 8.10 5.67 12.85
C HIS A 247 9.26 5.80 13.84
N THR A 248 9.43 7.00 14.38
CA THR A 248 10.47 7.38 15.37
C THR A 248 11.91 7.32 14.88
N ASN A 249 12.15 7.23 13.57
CA ASN A 249 13.49 7.33 13.00
C ASN A 249 13.82 8.72 12.45
N GLY A 250 12.99 9.72 12.75
CA GLY A 250 13.12 11.09 12.23
C GLY A 250 12.21 11.36 11.02
N GLU A 251 11.17 10.56 10.82
CA GLU A 251 10.32 10.61 9.62
C GLU A 251 9.63 11.97 9.46
N LYS A 252 9.10 12.55 10.55
CA LYS A 252 8.44 13.87 10.49
C LYS A 252 9.39 15.00 10.12
N ALA A 253 10.65 14.91 10.53
CA ALA A 253 11.64 15.92 10.19
C ALA A 253 12.01 15.80 8.71
N MET A 254 12.32 14.57 8.25
CA MET A 254 12.63 14.32 6.84
C MET A 254 11.46 14.69 5.91
N GLU A 255 10.23 14.27 6.22
CA GLU A 255 9.02 14.64 5.48
C GLU A 255 8.91 16.16 5.33
N ARG A 256 9.16 16.90 6.42
CA ARG A 256 9.12 18.36 6.38
C ARG A 256 10.25 18.96 5.56
N PHE A 257 11.47 18.45 5.69
CA PHE A 257 12.62 18.95 4.94
C PHE A 257 12.46 18.72 3.44
N LEU A 258 12.01 17.53 3.04
CA LEU A 258 11.68 17.19 1.65
C LEU A 258 10.66 18.19 1.07
N LYS A 259 9.61 18.52 1.82
CA LYS A 259 8.63 19.52 1.39
C LYS A 259 9.23 20.90 1.15
N GLU A 260 10.18 21.34 1.99
CA GLU A 260 10.82 22.65 1.85
C GLU A 260 11.84 22.70 0.70
N VAL A 261 12.28 21.55 0.20
CA VAL A 261 13.11 21.43 -1.01
C VAL A 261 12.31 21.01 -2.26
N GLY A 262 10.97 21.15 -2.21
CA GLY A 262 10.10 20.93 -3.37
C GLY A 262 9.72 19.47 -3.64
N ILE A 263 9.88 18.58 -2.66
CA ILE A 263 9.50 17.17 -2.77
C ILE A 263 8.24 16.90 -1.93
N ALA A 264 7.17 16.47 -2.59
CA ALA A 264 5.96 15.99 -1.95
C ALA A 264 6.05 14.49 -1.67
N LEU A 265 5.75 14.07 -0.43
CA LEU A 265 5.81 12.67 -0.03
C LEU A 265 4.44 12.00 -0.21
N ILE A 266 4.42 10.89 -0.95
CA ILE A 266 3.28 9.99 -1.08
C ILE A 266 3.43 8.91 -0.01
N GLY A 267 2.61 8.96 1.03
CA GLY A 267 2.68 8.00 2.14
C GLY A 267 2.17 6.62 1.73
N ALA A 268 3.04 5.62 1.77
CA ALA A 268 2.69 4.22 1.61
C ALA A 268 2.40 3.61 2.99
N PHE A 269 1.12 3.61 3.36
CA PHE A 269 0.61 3.12 4.65
C PHE A 269 -0.70 2.33 4.45
N GLY A 270 -0.91 1.27 5.24
CA GLY A 270 -2.21 0.57 5.28
C GLY A 270 -2.09 -0.96 5.19
N TYR A 271 -3.15 -1.62 5.65
CA TYR A 271 -3.16 -3.02 6.09
C TYR A 271 -3.62 -4.05 5.04
N GLU A 272 -4.17 -3.60 3.91
CA GLU A 272 -4.79 -4.49 2.93
C GLU A 272 -3.96 -4.64 1.66
N ASP A 273 -3.84 -5.88 1.20
CA ASP A 273 -3.09 -6.24 0.00
C ASP A 273 -3.62 -5.52 -1.24
N GLY A 274 -2.70 -5.08 -2.10
CA GLY A 274 -3.02 -4.33 -3.33
C GLY A 274 -3.51 -2.91 -3.09
N LYS A 275 -4.25 -2.60 -2.01
CA LYS A 275 -4.79 -1.25 -1.76
C LYS A 275 -3.69 -0.18 -1.68
N ARG A 276 -2.56 -0.51 -1.07
CA ARG A 276 -1.38 0.38 -1.02
C ARG A 276 -0.88 0.73 -2.42
N TYR A 277 -0.70 -0.29 -3.27
CA TYR A 277 -0.31 -0.11 -4.67
C TYR A 277 -1.36 0.72 -5.41
N ILE A 278 -2.65 0.36 -5.29
CA ILE A 278 -3.77 1.02 -5.98
C ILE A 278 -3.87 2.50 -5.60
N SER A 279 -3.74 2.83 -4.31
CA SER A 279 -3.78 4.22 -3.84
C SER A 279 -2.64 5.05 -4.43
N ILE A 280 -1.42 4.50 -4.45
CA ILE A 280 -0.25 5.19 -5.00
C ILE A 280 -0.35 5.31 -6.52
N PHE A 281 -0.72 4.23 -7.20
CA PHE A 281 -0.95 4.19 -8.65
C PHE A 281 -1.93 5.29 -9.07
N THR A 282 -3.09 5.34 -8.41
CA THR A 282 -4.17 6.29 -8.71
C THR A 282 -3.70 7.73 -8.50
N PHE A 283 -2.91 7.97 -7.46
CA PHE A 283 -2.33 9.28 -7.21
C PHE A 283 -1.33 9.68 -8.32
N LEU A 284 -0.43 8.77 -8.70
CA LEU A 284 0.63 9.04 -9.69
C LEU A 284 0.09 9.36 -11.10
N ILE A 285 -1.05 8.80 -11.50
CA ILE A 285 -1.69 9.10 -12.79
C ILE A 285 -2.67 10.28 -12.74
N SER A 286 -2.90 10.86 -11.56
CA SER A 286 -3.84 11.98 -11.42
C SER A 286 -3.28 13.28 -11.98
N GLU A 287 -4.16 14.19 -12.41
CA GLU A 287 -3.77 15.53 -12.91
C GLU A 287 -2.88 16.31 -11.92
N ALA A 288 -3.05 16.07 -10.63
CA ALA A 288 -2.25 16.68 -9.58
C ALA A 288 -0.75 16.31 -9.66
N CYS A 289 -0.42 15.17 -10.27
CA CYS A 289 0.94 14.71 -10.48
C CYS A 289 1.50 15.08 -11.86
N THR A 290 0.64 15.27 -12.88
CA THR A 290 1.07 15.53 -14.27
C THR A 290 1.22 17.01 -14.61
N TYR A 291 0.54 17.93 -13.89
CA TYR A 291 0.55 19.37 -14.23
C TYR A 291 1.24 20.28 -13.22
N ASN A 292 1.67 19.76 -12.07
CA ASN A 292 2.41 20.53 -11.08
C ASN A 292 3.92 20.34 -11.30
N ASP A 293 4.72 21.42 -11.27
CA ASP A 293 6.20 21.37 -11.18
C ASP A 293 6.72 20.72 -9.86
N LEU A 294 5.84 20.07 -9.11
CA LEU A 294 6.14 19.38 -7.87
C LEU A 294 6.76 18.02 -8.18
N LYS A 295 7.86 17.73 -7.50
CA LYS A 295 8.50 16.40 -7.55
C LYS A 295 7.94 15.54 -6.42
N PHE A 296 7.85 14.23 -6.66
CA PHE A 296 7.29 13.29 -5.69
C PHE A 296 8.31 12.26 -5.23
N ALA A 297 8.12 11.77 -4.00
CA ALA A 297 8.80 10.59 -3.49
C ALA A 297 7.78 9.66 -2.83
N ILE A 298 7.99 8.35 -2.90
CA ILE A 298 7.15 7.38 -2.19
C ILE A 298 7.77 7.11 -0.82
N GLY A 299 7.05 7.41 0.26
CA GLY A 299 7.50 7.16 1.63
C GLY A 299 6.93 5.85 2.16
N ILE A 300 7.77 4.83 2.34
CA ILE A 300 7.43 3.61 3.07
C ILE A 300 7.47 3.90 4.56
N LEU A 301 6.30 3.91 5.19
CA LEU A 301 6.11 4.26 6.61
C LEU A 301 5.94 3.02 7.50
N ASP A 302 5.64 1.87 6.90
CA ASP A 302 5.52 0.57 7.55
C ASP A 302 5.75 -0.58 6.56
N VAL A 303 6.07 -1.76 7.09
CA VAL A 303 6.22 -3.01 6.32
C VAL A 303 5.03 -3.98 6.52
N ASN A 304 3.91 -3.49 7.05
CA ASN A 304 2.76 -4.28 7.46
C ASN A 304 1.76 -4.50 6.31
N CYS A 305 2.09 -5.46 5.44
CA CYS A 305 1.24 -5.94 4.36
C CYS A 305 1.55 -7.41 4.04
N GLN A 306 0.54 -8.21 3.69
CA GLN A 306 0.74 -9.65 3.43
C GLN A 306 1.48 -9.88 2.10
N GLN A 307 1.24 -9.05 1.08
CA GLN A 307 1.98 -9.05 -0.21
C GLN A 307 2.99 -7.90 -0.29
N TYR A 308 3.71 -7.63 0.81
CA TYR A 308 4.65 -6.52 0.90
C TYR A 308 5.86 -6.67 -0.03
N ASP A 309 6.35 -7.90 -0.22
CA ASP A 309 7.40 -8.24 -1.17
C ASP A 309 6.99 -7.88 -2.60
N LYS A 310 5.79 -8.30 -3.03
CA LYS A 310 5.22 -7.91 -4.33
C LYS A 310 5.19 -6.39 -4.48
N PHE A 311 4.69 -5.67 -3.48
CA PHE A 311 4.69 -4.20 -3.52
C PHE A 311 6.09 -3.63 -3.72
N CYS A 312 7.11 -4.17 -3.04
CA CYS A 312 8.49 -3.72 -3.18
C CYS A 312 9.02 -3.96 -4.61
N PHE A 313 8.77 -5.14 -5.19
CA PHE A 313 9.20 -5.48 -6.55
C PHE A 313 8.49 -4.68 -7.65
N LEU A 314 7.29 -4.15 -7.37
CA LEU A 314 6.54 -3.31 -8.30
C LEU A 314 6.89 -1.81 -8.20
N LEU A 315 7.78 -1.43 -7.28
CA LEU A 315 8.40 -0.11 -7.35
C LEU A 315 9.42 -0.11 -8.50
N GLN A 316 9.38 0.91 -9.35
CA GLN A 316 10.36 1.10 -10.42
C GLN A 316 11.78 1.12 -9.86
N ASN A 317 12.77 0.84 -10.71
CA ASN A 317 14.19 0.89 -10.34
C ASN A 317 14.64 2.35 -10.11
N LYS A 318 14.28 2.89 -8.95
CA LYS A 318 14.56 4.24 -8.49
C LYS A 318 15.51 4.18 -7.29
N PRO A 319 16.26 5.26 -7.00
CA PRO A 319 17.08 5.31 -5.79
C PRO A 319 16.26 5.10 -4.51
N ILE A 320 16.88 4.45 -3.52
CA ILE A 320 16.25 4.18 -2.21
C ILE A 320 16.98 4.97 -1.15
N LEU A 321 16.26 5.82 -0.43
CA LEU A 321 16.76 6.60 0.69
C LEU A 321 16.33 5.94 2.01
N ILE A 322 17.29 5.50 2.82
CA ILE A 322 17.02 4.83 4.10
C ILE A 322 17.48 5.72 5.24
N LEU A 323 16.52 6.10 6.10
CA LEU A 323 16.79 6.82 7.34
C LEU A 323 16.94 5.82 8.49
N LEU A 324 18.14 5.78 9.06
CA LEU A 324 18.54 4.93 10.18
C LEU A 324 18.65 5.75 11.46
N ARG A 325 18.55 5.08 12.60
CA ARG A 325 18.71 5.69 13.92
C ARG A 325 19.23 4.64 14.88
N ASP A 326 20.01 5.08 15.88
CA ASP A 326 20.36 4.23 17.03
C ASP A 326 19.08 3.59 17.60
N PRO A 327 18.97 2.24 17.65
CA PRO A 327 17.76 1.55 18.05
C PRO A 327 17.33 1.86 19.50
N ILE A 328 18.27 2.14 20.41
CA ILE A 328 17.95 2.48 21.80
C ILE A 328 17.39 3.91 21.88
N ASP A 329 17.97 4.85 21.13
CA ASP A 329 17.41 6.21 21.02
C ASP A 329 16.06 6.22 20.28
N SER A 330 15.88 5.35 19.28
CA SER A 330 14.58 5.14 18.63
C SER A 330 13.53 4.62 19.62
N LEU A 331 13.87 3.63 20.44
CA LEU A 331 12.97 3.09 21.47
C LEU A 331 12.61 4.14 22.52
N LYS A 332 13.58 4.93 23.00
CA LYS A 332 13.30 6.11 23.84
C LYS A 332 12.34 7.05 23.15
N SER A 333 12.58 7.36 21.87
CA SER A 333 11.74 8.28 21.11
C SER A 333 10.32 7.76 20.95
N PHE A 334 10.15 6.45 20.77
CA PHE A 334 8.85 5.77 20.73
C PHE A 334 8.08 5.98 22.03
N ILE A 335 8.69 5.68 23.17
CA ILE A 335 8.06 5.82 24.49
C ILE A 335 7.62 7.26 24.77
N ASN A 336 8.37 8.24 24.26
CA ASN A 336 8.13 9.66 24.47
C ASN A 336 7.19 10.32 23.45
N VAL A 337 6.55 9.57 22.54
CA VAL A 337 5.63 10.17 21.57
C VAL A 337 4.46 10.81 22.30
N ARG A 338 4.31 12.11 22.06
CA ARG A 338 3.25 12.98 22.58
C ARG A 338 2.20 13.25 21.53
N HIS A 339 0.97 13.41 21.99
CA HIS A 339 -0.17 13.79 21.17
C HIS A 339 -1.03 14.84 21.87
N GLN A 340 -1.83 15.56 21.09
CA GLN A 340 -2.83 16.48 21.63
C GLN A 340 -4.01 15.67 22.18
N LYS A 341 -4.40 15.96 23.43
CA LYS A 341 -5.65 15.44 24.02
C LYS A 341 -6.81 15.94 23.15
N ASN A 342 -7.67 15.02 22.68
CA ASN A 342 -8.76 15.25 21.73
C ASN A 342 -8.35 15.49 20.26
N GLY A 343 -7.10 15.19 19.90
CA GLY A 343 -6.61 15.27 18.51
C GLY A 343 -6.25 16.68 18.02
N PHE A 344 -5.85 16.75 16.74
CA PHE A 344 -5.35 17.98 16.09
C PHE A 344 -6.42 18.76 15.30
N ASN A 345 -7.68 18.30 15.32
CA ASN A 345 -8.73 18.81 14.43
C ASN A 345 -9.23 20.20 14.84
N GLU A 346 -9.14 20.56 16.12
CA GLU A 346 -9.55 21.86 16.62
C GLU A 346 -8.40 22.64 17.24
N ILE A 347 -8.19 23.86 16.78
CA ILE A 347 -7.26 24.79 17.42
C ILE A 347 -7.85 25.22 18.76
N PHE A 348 -7.06 25.05 19.82
CA PHE A 348 -7.43 25.46 21.17
C PHE A 348 -7.67 26.96 21.26
N LYS A 349 -8.77 27.32 21.92
CA LYS A 349 -9.23 28.70 22.06
C LYS A 349 -9.32 29.02 23.55
N ILE A 350 -8.78 30.16 23.94
CA ILE A 350 -8.89 30.70 25.30
C ILE A 350 -9.40 32.13 25.24
N ASP A 351 -10.35 32.48 26.11
CA ASP A 351 -10.81 33.86 26.24
C ASP A 351 -9.91 34.63 27.21
N ILE A 352 -9.66 35.92 26.95
CA ILE A 352 -8.83 36.77 27.80
C ILE A 352 -9.36 36.89 29.24
N SER A 353 -10.66 36.69 29.47
CA SER A 353 -11.23 36.63 30.82
C SER A 353 -10.79 35.39 31.61
N ASN A 354 -10.30 34.35 30.93
CA ASN A 354 -9.84 33.13 31.58
C ASN A 354 -8.39 33.28 32.06
N THR A 355 -8.22 33.43 33.37
CA THR A 355 -6.93 33.48 34.06
C THR A 355 -6.43 32.10 34.53
N ASP A 356 -7.25 31.07 34.41
CA ASP A 356 -6.88 29.68 34.69
C ASP A 356 -6.15 29.09 33.47
N PHE A 357 -4.83 29.26 33.50
CA PHE A 357 -3.93 28.68 32.51
C PHE A 357 -3.70 27.18 32.71
N ASP A 358 -4.22 26.54 33.77
CA ASP A 358 -4.07 25.09 33.97
C ASP A 358 -4.87 24.27 32.95
N LYS A 359 -5.88 24.85 32.31
CA LYS A 359 -6.56 24.22 31.16
C LYS A 359 -5.63 23.98 29.96
N ILE A 360 -4.54 24.75 29.84
CA ILE A 360 -3.46 24.51 28.85
C ILE A 360 -2.60 23.32 29.30
N ASN A 361 -2.49 23.10 30.61
CA ASN A 361 -1.69 22.06 31.23
C ASN A 361 -2.28 20.65 31.06
N ASP A 362 -3.51 20.47 30.56
CA ASP A 362 -4.07 19.13 30.36
C ASP A 362 -4.20 18.72 28.88
N ARG A 363 -3.30 19.19 28.02
CA ARG A 363 -3.40 18.98 26.56
C ARG A 363 -2.43 17.98 25.96
N ILE A 364 -1.45 17.50 26.73
CA ILE A 364 -0.50 16.48 26.27
C ILE A 364 -0.90 15.13 26.86
N VAL A 365 -0.88 14.12 26.01
CA VAL A 365 -0.97 12.70 26.37
C VAL A 365 0.19 11.93 25.71
N TYR A 366 0.59 10.82 26.33
CA TYR A 366 1.62 9.92 25.80
C TYR A 366 0.92 8.69 25.24
N VAL A 367 1.05 8.46 23.94
CA VAL A 367 0.15 7.58 23.18
C VAL A 367 0.56 6.12 23.16
N HIS A 368 1.78 5.78 23.59
CA HIS A 368 2.18 4.39 23.69
C HIS A 368 1.95 3.90 25.12
N GLU A 369 0.96 3.02 25.26
CA GLU A 369 0.57 2.44 26.54
C GLU A 369 1.53 1.29 26.92
N SER A 370 1.36 0.71 28.11
CA SER A 370 2.23 -0.36 28.61
C SER A 370 2.25 -1.62 27.73
N ASN A 371 1.21 -1.81 26.91
CA ASN A 371 1.15 -2.87 25.90
C ASN A 371 1.93 -2.54 24.62
N GLY A 372 2.63 -1.41 24.54
CA GLY A 372 3.40 -1.00 23.37
C GLY A 372 2.59 -0.50 22.18
N CYS A 373 1.26 -0.41 22.29
CA CYS A 373 0.38 0.02 21.21
C CYS A 373 0.14 1.53 21.20
N PHE A 374 -0.05 2.09 20.01
CA PHE A 374 -0.46 3.47 19.81
C PHE A 374 -1.96 3.65 20.12
N ASN A 375 -2.28 4.52 21.08
CA ASN A 375 -3.62 4.94 21.45
C ASN A 375 -3.70 6.48 21.53
N PRO A 376 -4.27 7.16 20.52
CA PRO A 376 -4.38 8.62 20.53
C PRO A 376 -5.44 9.14 21.52
N ASP A 377 -6.37 8.30 21.96
CA ASP A 377 -7.48 8.63 22.85
C ASP A 377 -7.17 8.34 24.33
N THR A 378 -5.94 7.93 24.61
CA THR A 378 -5.49 7.64 25.97
C THR A 378 -5.52 8.88 26.87
N ASN A 379 -5.71 8.65 28.17
CA ASN A 379 -5.58 9.69 29.21
C ASN A 379 -4.20 9.68 29.88
N GLN A 380 -3.26 8.88 29.38
CA GLN A 380 -1.92 8.72 29.94
C GLN A 380 -1.13 10.05 29.94
N LYS A 381 -0.67 10.50 31.12
CA LYS A 381 0.02 11.79 31.33
C LYS A 381 1.54 11.71 31.46
N PHE A 382 2.07 10.49 31.45
CA PHE A 382 3.48 10.16 31.57
C PHE A 382 3.83 9.07 30.56
N PRO A 383 5.05 9.06 30.01
CA PRO A 383 5.51 7.96 29.18
C PRO A 383 5.49 6.64 29.96
N SER A 384 5.12 5.54 29.31
CA SER A 384 5.13 4.19 29.90
C SER A 384 6.42 3.46 29.56
N ILE A 385 7.37 3.39 30.50
CA ILE A 385 8.61 2.64 30.32
C ILE A 385 8.36 1.13 30.12
N ASP A 386 7.28 0.60 30.71
CA ASP A 386 6.90 -0.81 30.61
C ASP A 386 6.54 -1.26 29.19
N SER A 387 6.25 -0.30 28.29
CA SER A 387 6.06 -0.58 26.86
C SER A 387 7.28 -1.26 26.21
N ILE A 388 8.48 -1.11 26.78
CA ILE A 388 9.69 -1.81 26.33
C ILE A 388 9.48 -3.32 26.33
N LYS A 389 8.80 -3.87 27.35
CA LYS A 389 8.54 -5.31 27.44
C LYS A 389 7.73 -5.80 26.24
N ALA A 390 6.67 -5.08 25.87
CA ALA A 390 5.84 -5.43 24.73
C ALA A 390 6.62 -5.31 23.40
N LEU A 391 7.44 -4.26 23.25
CA LEU A 391 8.27 -4.05 22.06
C LEU A 391 9.48 -4.99 21.98
N SER A 392 9.76 -5.75 23.04
CA SER A 392 10.77 -6.80 23.03
C SER A 392 10.21 -8.16 22.62
N ASP A 393 8.89 -8.29 22.42
CA ASP A 393 8.29 -9.47 21.83
C ASP A 393 8.46 -9.43 20.30
N PRO A 394 9.14 -10.41 19.67
CA PRO A 394 9.32 -10.44 18.22
C PRO A 394 7.99 -10.51 17.46
N ASN A 395 6.89 -10.95 18.06
CA ASN A 395 5.59 -10.99 17.38
C ASN A 395 4.79 -9.68 17.51
N HIS A 396 5.34 -8.67 18.21
CA HIS A 396 4.64 -7.42 18.41
C HIS A 396 4.52 -6.63 17.10
N TRP A 397 3.29 -6.39 16.64
CA TRP A 397 3.00 -5.79 15.34
C TRP A 397 3.56 -4.36 15.19
N MET A 398 3.68 -3.58 16.27
CA MET A 398 4.29 -2.24 16.22
C MET A 398 5.76 -2.26 15.78
N LEU A 399 6.45 -3.41 15.87
CA LEU A 399 7.81 -3.51 15.35
C LEU A 399 7.84 -3.21 13.86
N MET A 400 6.82 -3.58 13.08
CA MET A 400 6.74 -3.35 11.63
C MET A 400 6.66 -1.87 11.23
N TYR A 401 6.41 -0.98 12.20
CA TYR A 401 6.37 0.46 11.99
C TYR A 401 7.68 1.14 12.40
N ASN A 402 8.54 0.46 13.17
CA ASN A 402 9.70 1.08 13.80
C ASN A 402 11.04 0.45 13.40
N ILE A 403 11.08 -0.89 13.37
CA ILE A 403 12.22 -1.74 13.02
C ILE A 403 11.74 -2.79 11.99
N ARG A 404 12.56 -3.78 11.62
CA ARG A 404 12.29 -4.81 10.57
C ARG A 404 12.49 -4.36 9.10
N ARG A 405 13.56 -3.63 8.84
CA ARG A 405 14.02 -3.26 7.50
C ARG A 405 14.83 -4.35 6.82
N ASN A 406 15.48 -5.25 7.57
CA ASN A 406 16.52 -6.12 7.01
C ASN A 406 16.10 -6.88 5.75
N LYS A 407 14.98 -7.62 5.83
CA LYS A 407 14.40 -8.37 4.70
C LYS A 407 13.96 -7.46 3.57
N THR A 408 13.45 -6.29 3.91
CA THR A 408 12.97 -5.34 2.92
C THR A 408 14.09 -4.78 2.05
N ILE A 409 15.24 -4.47 2.66
CA ILE A 409 16.39 -3.94 1.93
C ILE A 409 16.88 -4.94 0.88
N GLU A 410 16.74 -6.24 1.13
CA GLU A 410 17.06 -7.28 0.17
C GLU A 410 16.24 -7.16 -1.12
N PHE A 411 14.96 -6.76 -1.06
CA PHE A 411 14.12 -6.54 -2.24
C PHE A 411 14.63 -5.38 -3.11
N PHE A 412 15.43 -4.48 -2.54
CA PHE A 412 16.02 -3.34 -3.24
C PHE A 412 17.53 -3.51 -3.52
N ARG A 413 18.08 -4.71 -3.39
CA ARG A 413 19.53 -4.97 -3.53
C ARG A 413 20.14 -4.54 -4.88
N PHE A 414 19.30 -4.41 -5.91
CA PHE A 414 19.72 -3.96 -7.25
C PHE A 414 19.55 -2.45 -7.47
N ASN A 415 18.88 -1.76 -6.54
CA ASN A 415 18.70 -0.31 -6.59
C ASN A 415 19.93 0.40 -6.02
N LYS A 416 20.06 1.69 -6.34
CA LYS A 416 21.01 2.57 -5.65
C LYS A 416 20.48 2.91 -4.26
N ILE A 417 21.09 2.36 -3.22
CA ILE A 417 20.70 2.59 -1.82
C ILE A 417 21.56 3.68 -1.18
N ILE A 418 20.92 4.62 -0.50
CA ILE A 418 21.54 5.75 0.21
C ILE A 418 21.14 5.66 1.68
N TYR A 419 22.11 5.44 2.56
CA TYR A 419 21.87 5.39 4.00
C TYR A 419 22.23 6.71 4.66
N ILE A 420 21.32 7.20 5.50
CA ILE A 420 21.50 8.40 6.31
C ILE A 420 21.24 8.04 7.77
N ASP A 421 22.14 8.45 8.65
CA ASP A 421 21.86 8.43 10.08
C ASP A 421 20.98 9.63 10.46
N MET A 422 20.02 9.45 11.34
CA MET A 422 19.14 10.53 11.81
C MET A 422 19.95 11.72 12.35
N MET A 423 21.10 11.49 12.97
CA MET A 423 21.97 12.56 13.46
C MET A 423 22.59 13.42 12.34
N ASP A 424 22.61 12.95 11.09
CA ASP A 424 23.06 13.73 9.92
C ASP A 424 22.01 14.73 9.44
N ILE A 425 20.78 14.64 9.93
CA ILE A 425 19.69 15.60 9.68
C ILE A 425 19.32 16.40 10.94
N VAL A 426 20.28 16.57 11.85
CA VAL A 426 20.13 17.36 13.07
C VAL A 426 21.09 18.55 13.06
N GLY A 427 20.54 19.74 13.32
CA GLY A 427 21.31 20.97 13.48
C GLY A 427 22.07 21.37 12.21
N ASP A 428 23.34 21.77 12.35
CA ASP A 428 24.15 22.29 11.25
C ASP A 428 24.45 21.24 10.17
N LYS A 429 24.39 19.95 10.50
CA LYS A 429 24.62 18.86 9.54
C LYS A 429 23.52 18.77 8.49
N THR A 430 22.29 19.17 8.83
CA THR A 430 21.10 19.01 7.97
C THR A 430 21.31 19.60 6.59
N LEU A 431 21.81 20.84 6.50
CA LEU A 431 22.00 21.50 5.20
C LEU A 431 23.01 20.77 4.34
N PHE A 432 24.15 20.38 4.91
CA PHE A 432 25.18 19.65 4.17
C PHE A 432 24.63 18.32 3.63
N THR A 433 23.88 17.60 4.47
CA THR A 433 23.23 16.35 4.08
C THR A 433 22.22 16.57 2.95
N LEU A 434 21.34 17.57 3.06
CA LEU A 434 20.34 17.87 2.03
C LEU A 434 20.98 18.38 0.73
N GLU A 435 22.06 19.17 0.79
CA GLU A 435 22.85 19.59 -0.40
C GLU A 435 23.51 18.40 -1.10
N LYS A 436 23.94 17.38 -0.35
CA LYS A 436 24.48 16.14 -0.93
C LYS A 436 23.36 15.33 -1.59
N LEU A 437 22.22 15.20 -0.91
CA LEU A 437 21.07 14.44 -1.43
C LEU A 437 20.45 15.10 -2.65
N SER A 438 20.36 16.43 -2.71
CA SER A 438 19.78 17.14 -3.86
C SER A 438 20.49 16.79 -5.16
N LYS A 439 21.82 16.63 -5.11
CA LYS A 439 22.65 16.19 -6.25
C LYS A 439 22.45 14.72 -6.60
N ILE A 440 22.22 13.86 -5.61
CA ILE A 440 22.08 12.41 -5.80
C ILE A 440 20.68 12.03 -6.29
N LEU A 441 19.66 12.70 -5.76
CA LEU A 441 18.23 12.43 -5.95
C LEU A 441 17.54 13.47 -6.83
N ASN A 442 18.30 14.39 -7.43
CA ASN A 442 17.87 15.37 -8.42
C ASN A 442 16.69 16.26 -7.95
N PHE A 443 16.75 16.78 -6.73
CA PHE A 443 15.78 17.76 -6.23
C PHE A 443 16.46 19.11 -5.94
N SER A 444 15.68 20.13 -5.56
CA SER A 444 16.20 21.49 -5.35
C SER A 444 17.18 21.56 -4.16
N ALA A 445 18.25 22.34 -4.28
CA ALA A 445 19.15 22.57 -3.15
C ALA A 445 18.41 23.27 -2.00
N PRO A 446 18.73 22.96 -0.73
CA PRO A 446 18.10 23.63 0.40
C PRO A 446 18.49 25.11 0.45
N ASP A 447 17.51 25.99 0.72
CA ASP A 447 17.78 27.40 0.99
C ASP A 447 18.49 27.54 2.35
N LYS A 448 19.72 28.04 2.32
CA LYS A 448 20.56 28.26 3.51
C LYS A 448 19.95 29.25 4.49
N ASN A 449 19.09 30.15 4.02
CA ASN A 449 18.41 31.12 4.87
C ASN A 449 17.16 30.53 5.55
N ASN A 450 16.72 29.34 5.11
CA ASN A 450 15.55 28.69 5.69
C ASN A 450 15.93 28.04 7.03
N LYS A 451 15.58 28.72 8.12
CA LYS A 451 15.88 28.31 9.50
C LYS A 451 15.33 26.94 9.87
N ILE A 452 14.35 26.40 9.12
CA ILE A 452 13.75 25.09 9.42
C ILE A 452 14.78 23.98 9.50
N PHE A 453 15.84 24.03 8.69
CA PHE A 453 16.85 22.98 8.60
C PHE A 453 17.74 22.87 9.84
N TYR A 454 17.83 23.92 10.64
CA TYR A 454 18.71 23.97 11.81
C TYR A 454 18.00 23.63 13.13
N GLN A 455 16.67 23.50 13.10
CA GLN A 455 15.87 23.57 14.31
C GLN A 455 15.17 22.25 14.65
N GLN A 456 14.87 22.10 15.94
CA GLN A 456 14.10 20.96 16.43
C GLN A 456 12.61 21.12 16.08
N LEU A 457 12.13 20.29 15.14
CA LEU A 457 10.75 20.36 14.66
C LEU A 457 9.73 19.76 15.65
N TYR A 458 10.11 18.68 16.34
CA TYR A 458 9.25 17.97 17.29
C TYR A 458 9.62 18.31 18.73
N SER A 459 8.71 18.99 19.43
CA SER A 459 8.88 19.39 20.84
C SER A 459 7.52 19.56 21.53
N PRO A 460 7.47 19.65 22.88
CA PRO A 460 6.23 19.98 23.58
C PRO A 460 5.57 21.28 23.07
N LEU A 461 6.36 22.26 22.60
CA LEU A 461 5.86 23.49 22.00
C LEU A 461 5.00 23.20 20.75
N THR A 462 5.46 22.29 19.89
CA THR A 462 4.75 21.87 18.67
C THR A 462 3.44 21.15 18.97
N ILE A 463 3.32 20.50 20.14
CA ILE A 463 2.09 19.83 20.56
C ILE A 463 1.14 20.81 21.25
N LEU A 464 1.63 21.77 22.03
CA LEU A 464 0.77 22.72 22.75
C LEU A 464 0.20 23.84 21.85
N LEU A 465 0.90 24.17 20.77
CA LEU A 465 0.52 25.21 19.81
C LEU A 465 0.03 24.61 18.47
N PRO A 466 -0.82 25.31 17.70
CA PRO A 466 -1.28 26.69 17.90
C PRO A 466 -2.39 26.86 18.96
N CYS A 467 -2.55 28.09 19.41
CA CYS A 467 -3.58 28.57 20.32
C CYS A 467 -4.18 29.89 19.79
N ILE A 468 -5.48 30.10 19.99
CA ILE A 468 -6.18 31.35 19.69
C ILE A 468 -6.63 32.00 21.00
N ILE A 469 -6.12 33.19 21.27
CA ILE A 469 -6.57 34.05 22.35
C ILE A 469 -7.67 34.97 21.79
N LYS A 470 -8.87 34.87 22.37
CA LYS A 470 -10.03 35.70 22.01
C LYS A 470 -10.15 36.87 22.97
N VAL A 471 -10.40 38.05 22.42
CA VAL A 471 -10.60 39.29 23.18
C VAL A 471 -11.96 39.89 22.77
N ASN A 472 -12.90 39.90 23.72
CA ASN A 472 -14.27 40.44 23.56
C ASN A 472 -15.01 39.94 22.31
N ASN A 473 -14.75 38.70 21.87
CA ASN A 473 -15.24 38.12 20.61
C ASN A 473 -14.93 38.88 19.30
N LYS A 474 -14.23 40.02 19.37
CA LYS A 474 -13.92 40.90 18.23
C LYS A 474 -12.48 40.77 17.76
N VAL A 475 -11.56 40.48 18.66
CA VAL A 475 -10.13 40.38 18.37
C VAL A 475 -9.67 38.94 18.61
N LYS A 476 -8.87 38.43 17.68
CA LYS A 476 -8.25 37.09 17.72
C LYS A 476 -6.75 37.26 17.59
N ILE A 477 -6.01 36.75 18.57
CA ILE A 477 -4.56 36.72 18.56
C ILE A 477 -4.12 35.26 18.50
N PHE A 478 -3.24 34.96 17.58
CA PHE A 478 -2.74 33.61 17.35
C PHE A 478 -1.37 33.48 17.99
N VAL A 479 -1.20 32.48 18.85
CA VAL A 479 0.10 32.07 19.37
C VAL A 479 0.43 30.73 18.75
N ALA A 480 1.52 30.67 18.01
CA ALA A 480 1.88 29.50 17.22
C ALA A 480 3.36 29.17 17.33
N ASN A 481 3.69 27.94 16.95
CA ASN A 481 5.02 27.61 16.48
C ASN A 481 5.11 28.04 15.01
N ARG A 482 6.20 28.69 14.58
CA ARG A 482 6.46 29.10 13.17
C ARG A 482 6.16 28.01 12.15
N PHE A 483 6.32 26.74 12.51
CA PHE A 483 6.06 25.62 11.62
C PHE A 483 4.61 25.13 11.60
N SER A 484 3.82 25.43 12.64
CA SER A 484 2.39 25.15 12.70
C SER A 484 1.53 26.23 12.04
N VAL A 485 2.11 27.39 11.72
CA VAL A 485 1.38 28.54 11.12
C VAL A 485 0.77 28.18 9.77
N LYS A 486 1.42 27.32 8.95
CA LYS A 486 0.87 26.87 7.65
C LYS A 486 -0.47 26.11 7.78
N LYS A 487 -0.88 25.65 8.98
CA LYS A 487 -2.22 25.07 9.24
C LYS A 487 -3.31 26.14 9.43
N ILE A 488 -2.93 27.39 9.61
CA ILE A 488 -3.84 28.52 9.79
C ILE A 488 -3.98 29.14 8.40
N GLN A 489 -5.10 28.86 7.71
CA GLN A 489 -5.44 29.39 6.37
C GLN A 489 -5.45 30.92 6.27
N ILE A 490 -5.16 31.64 7.35
CA ILE A 490 -5.31 33.09 7.48
C ILE A 490 -3.95 33.70 7.85
N MET A 491 -3.04 33.73 6.88
CA MET A 491 -1.85 34.58 6.94
C MET A 491 -1.98 35.82 6.07
N GLU A 492 -2.80 35.78 5.02
CA GLU A 492 -3.14 36.97 4.24
C GLU A 492 -3.84 37.96 5.19
N ASN A 493 -3.16 39.06 5.50
CA ASN A 493 -3.58 40.16 6.40
C ASN A 493 -3.27 40.01 7.90
N CYS A 494 -2.48 39.03 8.32
CA CYS A 494 -1.94 39.00 9.70
C CYS A 494 -0.62 39.77 9.80
N ILE A 495 -0.43 40.47 10.92
CA ILE A 495 0.85 41.10 11.27
C ILE A 495 1.55 40.30 12.38
N ASP A 496 2.86 40.16 12.29
CA ASP A 496 3.69 39.62 13.37
C ASP A 496 3.83 40.69 14.47
N ILE A 497 3.41 40.35 15.67
CA ILE A 497 3.46 41.21 16.86
C ILE A 497 4.33 40.60 17.97
N THR A 498 5.16 39.61 17.63
CA THR A 498 6.00 38.87 18.58
C THR A 498 6.94 39.80 19.35
N ASP A 499 7.46 40.83 18.69
CA ASP A 499 8.37 41.85 19.24
C ASP A 499 7.76 42.70 20.36
N LYS A 500 6.43 42.68 20.52
CA LYS A 500 5.70 43.44 21.54
C LYS A 500 5.69 42.78 22.91
N PHE A 501 6.12 41.51 23.00
CA PHE A 501 6.07 40.72 24.23
C PHE A 501 7.46 40.48 24.80
N LYS A 502 7.58 40.56 26.13
CA LYS A 502 8.88 40.42 26.82
C LYS A 502 9.22 38.96 27.12
N GLU A 503 8.21 38.12 27.29
CA GLU A 503 8.35 36.72 27.71
C GLU A 503 8.53 35.74 26.54
N ILE A 504 9.09 36.19 25.41
CA ILE A 504 9.41 35.32 24.27
C ILE A 504 10.61 34.45 24.63
N PHE A 505 10.35 33.18 24.98
CA PHE A 505 11.36 32.26 25.52
C PHE A 505 11.90 31.24 24.51
N HIS A 506 11.39 31.24 23.29
CA HIS A 506 11.77 30.27 22.26
C HIS A 506 11.74 30.94 20.88
N GLU A 507 12.78 30.74 20.06
CA GLU A 507 12.88 31.39 18.76
C GLU A 507 11.71 31.05 17.82
N ASN A 508 11.19 29.84 17.88
CA ASN A 508 10.07 29.39 17.03
C ASN A 508 8.69 29.83 17.51
N LEU A 509 8.60 30.54 18.62
CA LEU A 509 7.36 31.16 19.05
C LEU A 509 7.06 32.35 18.13
N ILE A 510 5.86 32.40 17.59
CA ILE A 510 5.37 33.53 16.81
C ILE A 510 3.96 33.89 17.29
N ILE A 511 3.73 35.20 17.40
CA ILE A 511 2.45 35.77 17.81
C ILE A 511 2.01 36.72 16.71
N PHE A 512 0.82 36.48 16.17
CA PHE A 512 0.29 37.30 15.08
C PHE A 512 -1.18 37.61 15.28
N CYS A 513 -1.61 38.70 14.67
CA CYS A 513 -2.97 39.23 14.78
C CYS A 513 -3.42 39.73 13.39
N PRO A 514 -4.67 39.49 12.97
CA PRO A 514 -5.25 40.16 11.81
C PRO A 514 -5.10 41.68 11.95
N LYS A 515 -4.72 42.36 10.87
CA LYS A 515 -4.39 43.80 10.89
C LYS A 515 -5.54 44.65 11.42
N ASP A 516 -6.76 44.41 10.93
CA ASP A 516 -7.99 45.07 11.36
C ASP A 516 -8.30 44.83 12.85
N HIS A 517 -8.07 43.62 13.35
CA HIS A 517 -8.19 43.30 14.77
C HIS A 517 -7.14 44.05 15.60
N PHE A 518 -5.91 44.16 15.09
CA PHE A 518 -4.82 44.84 15.78
C PHE A 518 -5.02 46.36 15.82
N ASP A 519 -5.47 46.97 14.73
CA ASP A 519 -5.80 48.40 14.67
C ASP A 519 -6.91 48.73 15.68
N ASN A 520 -7.95 47.90 15.76
CA ASN A 520 -9.00 48.00 16.78
C ASN A 520 -8.46 47.90 18.21
N LEU A 521 -7.42 47.09 18.42
CA LEU A 521 -6.81 46.90 19.72
C LEU A 521 -5.99 48.13 20.14
N ILE A 522 -5.14 48.68 19.25
CA ILE A 522 -4.33 49.87 19.56
C ILE A 522 -5.20 51.09 19.84
N ASN A 523 -6.33 51.24 19.14
CA ASN A 523 -7.25 52.37 19.36
C ASN A 523 -7.87 52.38 20.78
N ASN A 524 -7.77 51.28 21.53
CA ASN A 524 -8.17 51.19 22.93
C ASN A 524 -6.94 50.86 23.81
N GLN A 525 -6.22 51.89 24.24
CA GLN A 525 -4.97 51.74 25.00
C GLN A 525 -5.12 50.89 26.27
N THR A 526 -6.24 51.01 26.97
CA THR A 526 -6.53 50.21 28.17
C THR A 526 -6.63 48.73 27.84
N LEU A 527 -7.41 48.38 26.81
CA LEU A 527 -7.56 47.01 26.35
C LEU A 527 -6.24 46.44 25.81
N TYR A 528 -5.49 47.25 25.05
CA TYR A 528 -4.17 46.88 24.54
C TYR A 528 -3.21 46.50 25.67
N ASN A 529 -3.12 47.31 26.73
CA ASN A 529 -2.27 47.01 27.88
C ASN A 529 -2.71 45.72 28.60
N VAL A 530 -4.02 45.50 28.77
CA VAL A 530 -4.56 44.25 29.35
C VAL A 530 -4.18 43.03 28.50
N VAL A 531 -4.27 43.15 27.17
CA VAL A 531 -3.86 42.08 26.25
C VAL A 531 -2.36 41.79 26.36
N LEU A 532 -1.52 42.82 26.40
CA LEU A 532 -0.07 42.66 26.55
C LEU A 532 0.27 41.92 27.86
N GLU A 533 -0.34 42.32 28.98
CA GLU A 533 -0.10 41.67 30.27
C GLU A 533 -0.60 40.22 30.27
N TYR A 534 -1.80 39.98 29.73
CA TYR A 534 -2.38 38.63 29.64
C TYR A 534 -1.51 37.68 28.83
N ILE A 535 -1.03 38.11 27.65
CA ILE A 535 -0.20 37.26 26.80
C ILE A 535 1.15 36.99 27.47
N ASN A 536 1.78 37.96 28.14
CA ASN A 536 3.00 37.68 28.90
C ASN A 536 2.77 36.63 30.00
N LYS A 537 1.66 36.72 30.75
CA LYS A 537 1.28 35.69 31.75
C LYS A 537 1.04 34.31 31.10
N PHE A 538 0.36 34.30 29.95
CA PHE A 538 0.15 33.08 29.16
C PHE A 538 1.49 32.45 28.74
N LEU A 539 2.45 33.24 28.26
CA LEU A 539 3.77 32.77 27.83
C LEU A 539 4.59 32.19 29.00
N ILE A 540 4.54 32.82 30.18
CA ILE A 540 5.18 32.28 31.39
C ILE A 540 4.60 30.91 31.74
N SER A 541 3.27 30.77 31.72
CA SER A 541 2.60 29.49 31.98
C SER A 541 2.98 28.42 30.94
N LEU A 542 2.99 28.80 29.65
CA LEU A 542 3.39 27.91 28.56
C LEU A 542 4.84 27.42 28.74
N LYS A 543 5.78 28.31 29.08
CA LYS A 543 7.18 27.96 29.36
C LYS A 543 7.28 26.97 30.52
N LYS A 544 6.57 27.22 31.62
CA LYS A 544 6.49 26.31 32.77
C LYS A 544 6.00 24.93 32.35
N ARG A 545 4.94 24.88 31.53
CA ARG A 545 4.39 23.61 31.05
C ARG A 545 5.38 22.83 30.17
N ILE A 546 6.08 23.51 29.27
CA ILE A 546 7.11 22.88 28.42
C ILE A 546 8.21 22.25 29.28
N ASN A 547 8.66 22.94 30.34
CA ASN A 547 9.67 22.40 31.24
C ASN A 547 9.17 21.18 32.02
N ILE A 548 7.92 21.19 32.49
CA ILE A 548 7.30 20.01 33.12
C ILE A 548 7.32 18.83 32.16
N GLU A 549 6.94 19.00 30.89
CA GLU A 549 6.93 17.92 29.92
C GLU A 549 8.32 17.40 29.56
N LYS A 550 9.33 18.28 29.49
CA LYS A 550 10.73 17.88 29.30
C LYS A 550 11.26 17.04 30.47
N ASN A 551 10.80 17.32 31.69
CA ASN A 551 11.20 16.58 32.89
C ASN A 551 10.53 15.19 33.00
N LYS A 552 9.38 14.98 32.35
CA LYS A 552 8.70 13.68 32.29
C LYS A 552 9.32 12.70 31.31
N GLU A 553 10.13 13.20 30.37
CA GLU A 553 10.66 12.38 29.30
C GLU A 553 11.56 11.26 29.83
N VAL A 554 11.30 10.06 29.35
CA VAL A 554 12.23 8.94 29.46
C VAL A 554 13.53 9.32 28.75
N LYS A 555 14.65 9.14 29.43
CA LYS A 555 16.00 9.34 28.89
C LYS A 555 16.59 8.00 28.46
N VAL A 556 17.70 8.02 27.72
CA VAL A 556 18.32 6.77 27.24
C VAL A 556 18.84 5.94 28.42
N GLY A 557 19.37 6.59 29.46
CA GLY A 557 19.78 5.91 30.70
C GLY A 557 18.64 5.13 31.34
N ASP A 558 17.41 5.67 31.37
CA ASP A 558 16.25 4.97 31.93
C ASP A 558 15.90 3.70 31.14
N VAL A 559 16.07 3.73 29.80
CA VAL A 559 15.85 2.56 28.93
C VAL A 559 16.91 1.48 29.20
N LEU A 560 18.17 1.86 29.30
CA LEU A 560 19.26 0.93 29.59
C LEU A 560 19.12 0.34 31.00
N ASP A 561 18.79 1.15 32.00
CA ASP A 561 18.53 0.68 33.37
C ASP A 561 17.32 -0.24 33.45
N TYR A 562 16.29 -0.01 32.62
CA TYR A 562 15.16 -0.94 32.49
C TYR A 562 15.64 -2.31 32.00
N PHE A 563 16.46 -2.35 30.94
CA PHE A 563 17.01 -3.61 30.42
C PHE A 563 17.93 -4.32 31.43
N LYS A 564 18.80 -3.59 32.15
CA LYS A 564 19.65 -4.16 33.22
C LYS A 564 18.82 -4.87 34.29
N LYS A 565 17.66 -4.30 34.65
CA LYS A 565 16.75 -4.88 35.65
C LYS A 565 15.89 -6.02 35.09
N ASN A 566 15.72 -6.10 33.77
CA ASN A 566 14.85 -7.05 33.09
C ASN A 566 15.63 -7.86 32.04
N ILE A 567 16.52 -8.74 32.51
CA ILE A 567 17.49 -9.48 31.68
C ILE A 567 16.81 -10.25 30.55
N SER A 568 15.69 -10.92 30.80
CA SER A 568 14.97 -11.68 29.76
C SER A 568 14.43 -10.78 28.65
N VAL A 569 13.99 -9.56 29.01
CA VAL A 569 13.52 -8.55 28.05
C VAL A 569 14.69 -8.02 27.23
N ALA A 570 15.85 -7.78 27.86
CA ALA A 570 17.07 -7.36 27.17
C ALA A 570 17.53 -8.39 26.14
N LYS A 571 17.55 -9.68 26.49
CA LYS A 571 17.90 -10.77 25.57
C LYS A 571 16.94 -10.83 24.38
N SER A 572 15.63 -10.81 24.65
CA SER A 572 14.61 -10.83 23.60
C SER A 572 14.73 -9.64 22.64
N TYR A 573 15.00 -8.43 23.16
CA TYR A 573 15.21 -7.27 22.32
C TYR A 573 16.53 -7.35 21.52
N LYS A 574 17.58 -7.90 22.12
CA LYS A 574 18.85 -8.15 21.44
C LYS A 574 18.66 -9.11 20.26
N ASP A 575 17.93 -10.19 20.42
CA ASP A 575 17.65 -11.15 19.34
C ASP A 575 16.96 -10.45 18.15
N ILE A 576 16.00 -9.57 18.42
CA ILE A 576 15.33 -8.75 17.39
C ILE A 576 16.35 -7.85 16.66
N LEU A 577 17.23 -7.17 17.40
CA LEU A 577 18.25 -6.29 16.79
C LEU A 577 19.32 -7.06 16.02
N ASP A 578 19.68 -8.25 16.47
CA ASP A 578 20.64 -9.11 15.77
C ASP A 578 20.09 -9.58 14.42
N GLU A 579 18.79 -9.89 14.32
CA GLU A 579 18.13 -10.15 13.02
C GLU A 579 18.03 -8.88 12.17
N GLU A 580 17.65 -7.75 12.77
CA GLU A 580 17.38 -6.50 12.04
C GLU A 580 18.65 -5.84 11.46
N LEU A 581 19.78 -5.95 12.16
CA LEU A 581 20.97 -5.17 11.82
C LEU A 581 21.96 -5.91 10.90
N VAL A 582 21.69 -7.17 10.50
CA VAL A 582 22.61 -7.97 9.68
C VAL A 582 23.06 -7.23 8.42
N TYR A 583 22.11 -6.78 7.58
CA TYR A 583 22.44 -6.12 6.32
C TYR A 583 23.08 -4.74 6.54
N ILE A 584 22.62 -3.99 7.53
CA ILE A 584 23.16 -2.66 7.83
C ILE A 584 24.61 -2.78 8.33
N LYS A 585 24.91 -3.74 9.21
CA LYS A 585 26.29 -4.03 9.67
C LYS A 585 27.21 -4.40 8.50
N GLN A 586 26.70 -5.12 7.50
CA GLN A 586 27.47 -5.48 6.30
C GLN A 586 27.77 -4.27 5.40
N HIS A 587 26.80 -3.37 5.19
CA HIS A 587 26.91 -2.31 4.17
C HIS A 587 27.35 -0.95 4.74
N ARG A 588 27.02 -0.66 6.00
CA ARG A 588 27.34 0.58 6.71
C ARG A 588 27.75 0.31 8.17
N PRO A 589 28.83 -0.46 8.39
CA PRO A 589 29.36 -0.69 9.74
C PRO A 589 29.79 0.62 10.43
N ASP A 590 30.15 1.64 9.65
CA ASP A 590 30.50 2.97 10.13
C ASP A 590 29.34 3.67 10.83
N ILE A 591 28.11 3.55 10.31
CA ILE A 591 26.91 4.08 10.97
C ILE A 591 26.65 3.33 12.28
N VAL A 592 26.68 1.99 12.24
CA VAL A 592 26.38 1.18 13.43
C VAL A 592 27.40 1.42 14.55
N ALA A 593 28.68 1.58 14.19
CA ALA A 593 29.72 1.90 15.15
C ALA A 593 29.55 3.30 15.79
N SER A 594 28.88 4.23 15.10
CA SER A 594 28.59 5.57 15.62
C SER A 594 27.45 5.61 16.66
N TRP A 595 26.67 4.55 16.78
CA TRP A 595 25.52 4.45 17.69
C TRP A 595 25.93 4.16 19.13
N THR A 596 26.33 5.20 19.85
CA THR A 596 26.85 5.09 21.22
C THR A 596 25.92 4.29 22.16
N TYR A 597 24.61 4.47 22.08
CA TYR A 597 23.68 3.82 23.01
C TYR A 597 23.46 2.35 22.65
N TYR A 598 23.43 2.03 21.37
CA TYR A 598 23.44 0.64 20.93
C TYR A 598 24.74 -0.08 21.34
N GLN A 599 25.90 0.56 21.24
CA GLN A 599 27.16 -0.04 21.72
C GLN A 599 27.15 -0.28 23.24
N GLU A 600 26.56 0.63 24.03
CA GLU A 600 26.39 0.43 25.48
C GLU A 600 25.45 -0.74 25.78
N PHE A 601 24.33 -0.86 25.06
CA PHE A 601 23.40 -1.97 25.16
C PHE A 601 24.06 -3.32 24.81
N GLU A 602 24.81 -3.39 23.71
CA GLU A 602 25.54 -4.61 23.32
C GLU A 602 26.56 -5.03 24.37
N LYS A 603 27.31 -4.07 24.94
CA LYS A 603 28.26 -4.33 26.02
C LYS A 603 27.55 -4.90 27.25
N MET A 604 26.45 -4.26 27.66
CA MET A 604 25.63 -4.71 28.78
C MET A 604 25.09 -6.14 28.56
N CYS A 605 24.61 -6.47 27.37
CA CYS A 605 24.14 -7.83 27.07
C CYS A 605 25.26 -8.88 27.16
N LYS A 606 26.49 -8.56 26.73
CA LYS A 606 27.64 -9.47 26.85
C LYS A 606 28.00 -9.74 28.31
N GLU A 607 28.09 -8.69 29.13
CA GLU A 607 28.38 -8.82 30.57
C GLU A 607 27.34 -9.71 31.28
N LEU A 608 26.06 -9.60 30.89
CA LEU A 608 24.98 -10.43 31.43
C LEU A 608 25.05 -11.91 31.00
N ASP A 609 25.64 -12.21 29.84
CA ASP A 609 25.81 -13.59 29.37
C ASP A 609 27.01 -14.27 30.05
N ASP A 610 28.11 -13.53 30.27
CA ASP A 610 29.29 -14.02 30.97
C ASP A 610 28.98 -14.32 32.45
N ASP A 611 28.22 -13.44 33.13
CA ASP A 611 27.78 -13.61 34.53
C ASP A 611 26.89 -14.85 34.77
N ILE A 612 26.17 -15.31 33.74
CA ILE A 612 25.33 -16.51 33.81
C ILE A 612 26.21 -17.76 33.63
N GLN A 613 27.15 -17.72 32.69
CA GLN A 613 28.08 -18.83 32.47
C GLN A 613 28.98 -19.09 33.69
N GLU A 614 29.39 -18.06 34.43
CA GLU A 614 30.13 -18.22 35.69
C GLU A 614 29.29 -18.77 36.86
N LYS A 615 27.95 -18.63 36.82
CA LYS A 615 27.05 -19.16 37.88
C LYS A 615 26.57 -20.59 37.62
N ASP A 616 26.64 -21.04 36.37
CA ASP A 616 26.28 -22.39 35.94
C ASP A 616 27.49 -23.36 35.88
N LEU A 617 28.70 -22.86 36.17
CA LEU A 617 29.95 -23.61 36.41
C LEU A 617 30.19 -23.79 37.93
#